data_AF-A0A9W4A9D5-F1
#
_entry.id   AF-A0A9W4A9D5-F1
#
_cell.length_a   1.000
_cell.length_b   1.000
_cell.length_c   1.000
_cell.angle_alpha   90.00
_cell.angle_beta   90.00
_cell.angle_gamma   90.00
#
_symmetry.space_group_name_H-M   'P 1'
#
loop_
_entity.id
_entity.type
_entity.pdbx_description
1 polymer ?
#
loop_
_entity_poly.entity_id
_entity_poly.type
_entity_poly.pdbx_seq_one_letter_code
_entity_poly.pdbx_strand_id
1 'polypeptide(L)'
;MHILPQKPNFCSLFFCIENRFTINITQMTINLSFIVYQYVYNYTCTMKTFSETLKTLRKSRSLRQEDLAHELNLSRSQINNYENGFSEPDLTTLFHLASYFNVTLDVLTGRIDNSDDEMLHNTLIGVQKTYGVLSESQRKNFCKQLDYYVRFLGENNEIL
;
A
#
# COMPACT_ATOMS: atom_id res chain seq x y z
N MET A 1 30.58 -40.61 52.80
CA MET A 1 29.42 -40.63 51.88
C MET A 1 29.45 -39.32 51.09
N HIS A 2 30.23 -39.27 50.01
CA HIS A 2 30.38 -38.07 49.18
C HIS A 2 29.29 -38.08 48.10
N ILE A 3 28.32 -37.17 48.20
CA ILE A 3 27.33 -36.94 47.15
C ILE A 3 27.96 -35.93 46.17
N LEU A 4 28.31 -36.39 44.97
CA LEU A 4 28.68 -35.50 43.86
C LEU A 4 27.40 -34.89 43.26
N PRO A 5 27.41 -33.59 42.89
CA PRO A 5 26.27 -32.96 42.24
C PRO A 5 26.11 -33.53 40.82
N GLN A 6 24.88 -33.91 40.45
CA GLN A 6 24.56 -34.33 39.10
C GLN A 6 24.75 -33.15 38.13
N LYS A 7 25.56 -33.32 37.07
CA LYS A 7 25.69 -32.35 35.99
C LYS A 7 24.38 -32.28 35.19
N PRO A 8 23.90 -31.10 34.79
CA PRO A 8 22.70 -30.99 33.96
C PRO A 8 22.94 -31.58 32.56
N ASN A 9 21.96 -32.34 32.06
CA ASN A 9 21.99 -32.97 30.75
C ASN A 9 22.07 -31.92 29.62
N PHE A 10 23.26 -31.76 29.04
CA PHE A 10 23.55 -30.86 27.90
C PHE A 10 22.61 -31.06 26.69
N CYS A 11 22.02 -32.25 26.53
CA CYS A 11 21.10 -32.58 25.45
C CYS A 11 19.77 -31.80 25.52
N SER A 12 19.30 -31.48 26.74
CA SER A 12 18.04 -30.74 26.94
C SER A 12 18.16 -29.25 26.61
N LEU A 13 19.35 -28.66 26.82
CA LEU A 13 19.60 -27.24 26.57
C LEU A 13 19.78 -26.98 25.07
N PHE A 14 20.43 -27.89 24.34
CA PHE A 14 20.63 -27.78 22.90
C PHE A 14 19.30 -27.89 22.13
N PHE A 15 18.43 -28.82 22.52
CA PHE A 15 17.10 -28.98 21.91
C PHE A 15 16.17 -27.79 22.19
N CYS A 16 16.28 -27.17 23.38
CA CYS A 16 15.55 -25.94 23.72
C CYS A 16 16.05 -24.71 22.98
N ILE A 17 17.37 -24.56 22.77
CA ILE A 17 17.94 -23.42 22.05
C ILE A 17 17.62 -23.51 20.56
N GLU A 18 17.76 -24.69 19.94
CA GLU A 18 17.42 -24.87 18.52
C GLU A 18 15.93 -24.67 18.25
N ASN A 19 15.03 -25.21 19.08
CA ASN A 19 13.59 -24.95 18.93
C ASN A 19 13.23 -23.48 19.15
N ARG A 20 13.89 -22.77 20.07
CA ARG A 20 13.63 -21.34 20.30
C ARG A 20 14.18 -20.46 19.18
N PHE A 21 15.29 -20.86 18.54
CA PHE A 21 15.85 -20.17 17.38
C PHE A 21 15.04 -20.44 16.12
N THR A 22 14.62 -21.68 15.87
CA THR A 22 13.77 -22.02 14.71
C THR A 22 12.39 -21.38 14.83
N ILE A 23 11.77 -21.35 16.01
CA ILE A 23 10.50 -20.63 16.24
C ILE A 23 10.66 -19.12 16.01
N ASN A 24 11.76 -18.50 16.45
CA ASN A 24 11.99 -17.08 16.20
C ASN A 24 12.24 -16.78 14.72
N ILE A 25 13.00 -17.62 14.01
CA ILE A 25 13.26 -17.45 12.57
C ILE A 25 11.96 -17.63 11.78
N THR A 26 11.12 -18.64 12.10
CA THR A 26 9.84 -18.84 11.43
C THR A 26 8.83 -17.73 11.75
N GLN A 27 8.79 -17.24 12.99
CA GLN A 27 7.95 -16.10 13.34
C GLN A 27 8.40 -14.80 12.64
N MET A 28 9.71 -14.63 12.46
CA MET A 28 10.28 -13.48 11.74
C MET A 28 10.00 -13.57 10.24
N THR A 29 10.09 -14.75 9.62
CA THR A 29 9.73 -14.92 8.19
C THR A 29 8.23 -14.77 7.95
N ILE A 30 7.38 -15.18 8.88
CA ILE A 30 5.93 -14.92 8.83
C ILE A 30 5.63 -13.42 8.98
N ASN A 31 6.31 -12.72 9.90
CA ASN A 31 6.16 -11.27 10.03
C ASN A 31 6.63 -10.54 8.77
N LEU A 32 7.75 -10.96 8.18
CA LEU A 32 8.23 -10.39 6.92
C LEU A 32 7.26 -10.66 5.77
N SER A 33 6.71 -11.87 5.65
CA SER A 33 5.73 -12.19 4.60
C SER A 33 4.42 -11.42 4.80
N PHE A 34 3.98 -11.23 6.04
CA PHE A 34 2.82 -10.41 6.37
C PHE A 34 3.06 -8.93 6.08
N ILE A 35 4.23 -8.37 6.45
CA ILE A 35 4.59 -6.98 6.15
C ILE A 35 4.70 -6.78 4.64
N VAL A 36 5.35 -7.68 3.92
CA VAL A 36 5.44 -7.63 2.44
C VAL A 36 4.05 -7.76 1.83
N TYR A 37 3.17 -8.63 2.35
CA TYR A 37 1.80 -8.75 1.86
C TYR A 37 0.98 -7.49 2.12
N GLN A 38 1.04 -6.91 3.33
CA GLN A 38 0.38 -5.64 3.66
C GLN A 38 0.92 -4.50 2.79
N TYR A 39 2.24 -4.44 2.60
CA TYR A 39 2.88 -3.46 1.73
C TYR A 39 2.39 -3.62 0.30
N VAL A 40 2.57 -4.79 -0.32
CA VAL A 40 2.11 -5.11 -1.68
C VAL A 40 0.60 -4.85 -1.85
N TYR A 41 -0.24 -5.19 -0.88
CA TYR A 41 -1.68 -4.91 -0.89
C TYR A 41 -1.98 -3.41 -0.85
N ASN A 42 -1.21 -2.63 -0.07
CA ASN A 42 -1.33 -1.18 -0.04
C ASN A 42 -0.86 -0.53 -1.37
N TYR A 43 0.12 -1.11 -2.09
CA TYR A 43 0.56 -0.61 -3.40
C TYR A 43 -0.37 -0.97 -4.56
N THR A 44 -1.05 -2.11 -4.53
CA THR A 44 -2.00 -2.48 -5.58
C THR A 44 -3.35 -1.78 -5.43
N CYS A 45 -3.64 -1.23 -4.24
CA CYS A 45 -4.87 -0.48 -3.96
C CYS A 45 -4.88 0.96 -4.52
N THR A 46 -3.78 1.42 -5.12
CA THR A 46 -3.59 2.82 -5.58
C THR A 46 -3.94 3.08 -7.05
N MET A 47 -4.61 2.15 -7.73
CA MET A 47 -5.31 2.43 -9.00
C MET A 47 -6.81 2.25 -8.77
N LYS A 48 -7.48 3.31 -8.30
CA LYS A 48 -8.94 3.28 -8.13
C LYS A 48 -9.59 3.37 -9.49
N THR A 49 -10.53 2.47 -9.76
CA THR A 49 -11.41 2.61 -10.93
C THR A 49 -12.54 3.63 -10.66
N PHE A 50 -13.19 4.12 -11.70
CA PHE A 50 -14.41 4.93 -11.57
C PHE A 50 -15.45 4.24 -10.67
N SER A 51 -15.69 2.95 -10.90
CA SER A 51 -16.67 2.13 -10.15
C SER A 51 -16.40 2.13 -8.64
N GLU A 52 -15.16 1.91 -8.25
CA GLU A 52 -14.72 1.90 -6.85
C GLU A 52 -14.76 3.30 -6.24
N THR A 53 -14.38 4.31 -7.01
CA THR A 53 -14.42 5.71 -6.59
C THR A 53 -15.84 6.17 -6.31
N LEU A 54 -16.76 5.91 -7.25
CA LEU A 54 -18.18 6.22 -7.10
C LEU A 54 -18.76 5.56 -5.84
N LYS A 55 -18.46 4.27 -5.65
CA LYS A 55 -18.90 3.52 -4.46
C LYS A 55 -18.33 4.10 -3.16
N THR A 56 -17.10 4.57 -3.20
CA THR A 56 -16.44 5.22 -2.06
C THR A 56 -17.09 6.56 -1.73
N LEU A 57 -17.30 7.42 -2.74
CA LEU A 57 -17.94 8.73 -2.60
C LEU A 57 -19.39 8.62 -2.10
N ARG A 58 -20.14 7.64 -2.59
CA ARG A 58 -21.50 7.37 -2.09
C ARG A 58 -21.48 6.99 -0.62
N LYS A 59 -20.60 6.06 -0.24
CA LYS A 59 -20.48 5.58 1.15
C LYS A 59 -19.97 6.64 2.11
N SER A 60 -19.10 7.54 1.68
CA SER A 60 -18.60 8.64 2.53
C SER A 60 -19.70 9.63 2.92
N ARG A 61 -20.76 9.72 2.11
CA ARG A 61 -21.99 10.48 2.43
C ARG A 61 -23.09 9.65 3.07
N SER A 62 -22.81 8.40 3.44
CA SER A 62 -23.77 7.45 4.04
C SER A 62 -25.04 7.20 3.19
N LEU A 63 -24.95 7.38 1.87
CA LEU A 63 -26.08 7.21 0.96
C LEU A 63 -26.26 5.74 0.57
N ARG A 64 -27.52 5.29 0.44
CA ARG A 64 -27.87 4.04 -0.24
C ARG A 64 -27.82 4.25 -1.75
N GLN A 65 -27.75 3.16 -2.52
CA GLN A 65 -27.76 3.23 -3.99
C GLN A 65 -29.06 3.86 -4.51
N GLU A 66 -30.18 3.61 -3.82
CA GLU A 66 -31.48 4.23 -4.10
C GLU A 66 -31.48 5.74 -3.86
N ASP A 67 -30.85 6.21 -2.77
CA ASP A 67 -30.76 7.63 -2.45
C ASP A 67 -29.98 8.39 -3.52
N LEU A 68 -28.80 7.89 -3.89
CA LEU A 68 -27.98 8.50 -4.95
C LEU A 68 -28.70 8.48 -6.31
N ALA A 69 -29.42 7.40 -6.60
CA ALA A 69 -30.19 7.28 -7.83
C ALA A 69 -31.29 8.36 -7.89
N HIS A 70 -32.00 8.59 -6.78
CA HIS A 70 -33.02 9.61 -6.67
C HIS A 70 -32.46 11.03 -6.87
N GLU A 71 -31.35 11.35 -6.21
CA GLU A 71 -30.70 12.68 -6.32
C GLU A 71 -30.23 13.01 -7.75
N LEU A 72 -29.89 12.00 -8.54
CA LEU A 72 -29.35 12.16 -9.89
C LEU A 72 -30.36 11.84 -11.00
N ASN A 73 -31.62 11.57 -10.65
CA ASN A 73 -32.65 11.11 -11.59
C ASN A 73 -32.23 9.87 -12.41
N LEU A 74 -31.54 8.93 -11.76
CA LEU A 74 -31.12 7.65 -12.33
C LEU A 74 -31.91 6.52 -11.69
N SER A 75 -31.89 5.34 -12.30
CA SER A 75 -32.39 4.12 -11.67
C SER A 75 -31.36 3.55 -10.69
N ARG A 76 -31.84 2.89 -9.62
CA ARG A 76 -30.97 2.14 -8.71
C ARG A 76 -30.11 1.11 -9.46
N SER A 77 -30.66 0.49 -10.51
CA SER A 77 -29.94 -0.48 -11.34
C SER A 77 -28.76 0.16 -12.06
N GLN A 78 -28.91 1.37 -12.60
CA GLN A 78 -27.80 2.12 -13.21
C GLN A 78 -26.68 2.39 -12.20
N ILE A 79 -27.00 2.90 -11.00
CA ILE A 79 -26.00 3.11 -9.94
C ILE A 79 -25.30 1.79 -9.59
N ASN A 80 -26.05 0.70 -9.44
CA ASN A 80 -25.45 -0.60 -9.18
C ASN A 80 -24.54 -1.07 -10.31
N ASN A 81 -24.93 -0.86 -11.57
CA ASN A 81 -24.11 -1.25 -12.71
C ASN A 81 -22.83 -0.41 -12.80
N TYR A 82 -22.92 0.90 -12.53
CA TYR A 82 -21.76 1.80 -12.44
C TYR A 82 -20.80 1.36 -11.33
N GLU A 83 -21.30 1.09 -10.12
CA GLU A 83 -20.45 0.69 -8.98
C GLU A 83 -19.80 -0.69 -9.12
N ASN A 84 -20.30 -1.54 -10.01
CA ASN A 84 -19.74 -2.86 -10.30
C ASN A 84 -19.03 -2.93 -11.65
N GLY A 85 -18.96 -1.82 -12.41
CA GLY A 85 -18.32 -1.77 -13.73
C GLY A 85 -19.05 -2.52 -14.85
N PHE A 86 -20.35 -2.81 -14.70
CA PHE A 86 -21.15 -3.45 -15.74
C PHE A 86 -21.58 -2.49 -16.85
N SER A 87 -21.60 -1.19 -16.55
CA SER A 87 -21.89 -0.13 -17.52
C SER A 87 -21.10 1.12 -17.16
N GLU A 88 -20.89 1.99 -18.15
CA GLU A 88 -20.29 3.31 -17.95
C GLU A 88 -21.37 4.40 -18.03
N PRO A 89 -21.27 5.45 -17.21
CA PRO A 89 -22.11 6.64 -17.35
C PRO A 89 -21.79 7.40 -18.65
N ASP A 90 -22.77 8.12 -19.18
CA ASP A 90 -22.50 9.09 -20.24
C ASP A 90 -21.79 10.34 -19.68
N LEU A 91 -21.27 11.18 -20.59
CA LEU A 91 -20.55 12.40 -20.21
C LEU A 91 -21.40 13.33 -19.33
N THR A 92 -22.69 13.46 -19.65
CA THR A 92 -23.63 14.29 -18.88
C THR A 92 -23.76 13.79 -17.44
N THR A 93 -23.96 12.48 -17.26
CA THR A 93 -24.06 11.85 -15.94
C THR A 93 -22.74 11.97 -15.17
N LEU A 94 -21.59 11.86 -15.84
CA LEU A 94 -20.28 12.09 -15.22
C LEU A 94 -20.15 13.50 -14.65
N PHE A 95 -20.55 14.53 -15.39
CA PHE A 95 -20.55 15.91 -14.90
C PHE A 95 -21.50 16.11 -13.71
N HIS A 96 -22.69 15.50 -13.75
CA HIS A 96 -23.63 15.55 -12.63
C HIS A 96 -23.08 14.85 -11.39
N LEU A 97 -22.45 13.69 -11.54
CA LEU A 97 -21.77 12.99 -10.45
C LEU A 97 -20.64 13.82 -9.85
N ALA A 98 -19.76 14.37 -10.68
CA ALA A 98 -18.65 15.21 -10.26
C ALA A 98 -19.14 16.44 -9.48
N SER A 99 -20.17 17.11 -10.01
CA SER A 99 -20.80 18.27 -9.37
C SER A 99 -21.48 17.91 -8.06
N TYR A 100 -22.22 16.79 -8.02
CA TYR A 100 -22.91 16.31 -6.82
C TYR A 100 -21.91 16.04 -5.69
N PHE A 101 -20.81 15.34 -5.99
CA PHE A 101 -19.78 15.01 -5.02
C PHE A 101 -18.78 16.15 -4.74
N ASN A 102 -18.84 17.23 -5.51
CA ASN A 102 -17.89 18.35 -5.48
C ASN A 102 -16.43 17.90 -5.68
N VAL A 103 -16.21 17.08 -6.72
CA VAL A 103 -14.90 16.54 -7.10
C VAL A 103 -14.62 16.82 -8.59
N THR A 104 -13.35 16.79 -8.99
CA THR A 104 -12.99 16.86 -10.42
C THR A 104 -13.31 15.54 -11.13
N LEU A 105 -13.41 15.57 -12.46
CA LEU A 105 -13.58 14.35 -13.25
C LEU A 105 -12.41 13.39 -13.11
N ASP A 106 -11.19 13.91 -12.96
CA ASP A 106 -9.99 13.09 -12.74
C ASP A 106 -10.13 12.29 -11.45
N VAL A 107 -10.49 12.97 -10.36
CA VAL A 107 -10.78 12.30 -9.08
C VAL A 107 -11.90 11.28 -9.21
N LEU A 108 -13.01 11.63 -9.88
CA LEU A 108 -14.17 10.75 -10.04
C LEU A 108 -13.84 9.49 -10.87
N THR A 109 -13.05 9.64 -11.93
CA THR A 109 -12.64 8.54 -12.82
C THR A 109 -11.49 7.72 -12.23
N GLY A 110 -10.97 8.13 -11.07
CA GLY A 110 -9.85 7.47 -10.41
C GLY A 110 -8.50 7.79 -11.04
N ARG A 111 -8.46 8.78 -11.94
CA ARG A 111 -7.25 9.39 -12.44
C ARG A 111 -6.77 10.41 -11.41
N ILE A 112 -5.97 9.96 -10.46
CA ILE A 112 -5.18 10.88 -9.66
C ILE A 112 -3.98 11.21 -10.56
N ASP A 113 -4.05 12.31 -11.32
CA ASP A 113 -2.87 12.89 -11.95
C ASP A 113 -1.98 13.40 -10.81
N ASN A 114 -1.19 12.50 -10.23
CA ASN A 114 0.02 12.85 -9.53
C ASN A 114 0.96 13.38 -10.63
N SER A 115 0.88 14.65 -11.02
CA SER A 115 1.90 15.23 -11.90
C SER A 115 3.31 15.09 -11.28
N ASP A 116 3.38 14.95 -9.95
CA ASP A 116 4.58 14.65 -9.19
C ASP A 116 5.06 13.19 -9.36
N ASP A 117 4.18 12.27 -9.78
CA ASP A 117 4.55 10.88 -10.02
C ASP A 117 5.43 10.73 -11.24
N GLU A 118 5.36 11.57 -12.28
CA GLU A 118 6.24 11.36 -13.44
C GLU A 118 7.71 11.59 -13.05
N MET A 119 7.98 12.67 -12.30
CA MET A 119 9.33 12.96 -11.81
C MET A 119 9.77 11.94 -10.76
N LEU A 120 8.88 11.55 -9.84
CA LEU A 120 9.17 10.52 -8.84
C LEU A 120 9.41 9.15 -9.50
N HIS A 121 8.60 8.77 -10.49
CA HIS A 121 8.71 7.54 -11.27
C HIS A 121 10.02 7.51 -12.06
N ASN A 122 10.35 8.60 -12.76
CA ASN A 122 11.63 8.72 -13.47
C ASN A 122 12.82 8.65 -12.51
N THR A 123 12.71 9.26 -11.33
CA THR A 123 13.73 9.19 -10.27
C THR A 123 13.89 7.77 -9.74
N LEU A 124 12.79 7.08 -9.45
CA LEU A 124 12.78 5.70 -8.98
C LEU A 124 13.38 4.75 -10.02
N ILE A 125 13.03 4.91 -11.30
CA ILE A 125 13.63 4.16 -12.41
C ILE A 125 15.14 4.38 -12.46
N GLY A 126 15.59 5.64 -12.34
CA GLY A 126 17.01 5.99 -12.31
C GLY A 126 17.74 5.28 -11.17
N VAL A 127 17.21 5.39 -9.95
CA VAL A 127 17.75 4.75 -8.74
C VAL A 127 17.86 3.23 -8.91
N GLN A 128 16.81 2.58 -9.42
CA GLN A 128 16.79 1.13 -9.63
C GLN A 128 17.83 0.68 -10.67
N LYS A 129 17.93 1.39 -11.80
CA LYS A 129 18.94 1.11 -12.82
C LYS A 129 20.35 1.24 -12.26
N THR A 130 20.64 2.33 -11.55
CA THR A 130 21.95 2.54 -10.93
C THR A 130 22.25 1.44 -9.93
N TYR A 131 21.33 1.12 -9.01
CA TYR A 131 21.53 0.08 -8.01
C TYR A 131 21.79 -1.32 -8.61
N GLY A 132 21.12 -1.64 -9.72
CA GLY A 132 21.27 -2.90 -10.45
C GLY A 132 22.69 -3.15 -10.96
N VAL A 133 23.41 -2.10 -11.38
CA VAL A 133 24.77 -2.19 -11.96
C VAL A 133 25.88 -2.20 -10.89
N LEU A 134 25.59 -1.83 -9.64
CA LEU A 134 26.59 -1.71 -8.58
C LEU A 134 27.03 -3.07 -8.01
N SER A 135 28.31 -3.15 -7.62
CA SER A 135 28.85 -4.27 -6.82
C SER A 135 28.35 -4.23 -5.37
N GLU A 136 28.46 -5.34 -4.65
CA GLU A 136 27.93 -5.48 -3.28
C GLU A 136 28.49 -4.43 -2.29
N SER A 137 29.79 -4.12 -2.40
CA SER A 137 30.43 -3.06 -1.59
C SER A 137 29.87 -1.67 -1.91
N GLN A 138 29.62 -1.39 -3.20
CA GLN A 138 29.06 -0.11 -3.65
C GLN A 138 27.58 0.02 -3.26
N ARG A 139 26.80 -1.05 -3.34
CA ARG A 139 25.39 -1.08 -2.89
C ARG A 139 25.27 -0.76 -1.41
N LYS A 140 26.18 -1.28 -0.58
CA LYS A 140 26.20 -0.97 0.86
C LYS A 140 26.43 0.51 1.13
N ASN A 141 27.33 1.15 0.39
CA ASN A 141 27.58 2.60 0.52
C ASN A 141 26.43 3.42 -0.04
N PHE A 142 25.84 3.00 -1.16
CA PHE A 142 24.66 3.61 -1.76
C PHE A 142 23.48 3.65 -0.77
N CYS A 143 23.15 2.51 -0.14
CA CYS A 143 22.07 2.46 0.84
C CYS A 143 22.32 3.36 2.06
N LYS A 144 23.57 3.46 2.53
CA LYS A 144 23.93 4.38 3.64
C LYS A 144 23.73 5.85 3.26
N GLN A 145 24.13 6.22 2.05
CA GLN A 145 23.96 7.59 1.55
C GLN A 145 22.49 7.94 1.35
N LEU A 146 21.71 7.01 0.82
CA LEU A 146 20.27 7.18 0.65
C LEU A 146 19.55 7.34 2.01
N ASP A 147 19.87 6.50 2.98
CA ASP A 147 19.35 6.59 4.36
C ASP A 147 19.70 7.93 5.03
N TYR A 148 20.93 8.41 4.86
CA TYR A 148 21.32 9.74 5.35
C TYR A 148 20.47 10.85 4.72
N TYR A 149 20.29 10.82 3.40
CA TYR A 149 19.49 11.83 2.69
C TYR A 149 18.02 11.82 3.11
N VAL A 150 17.42 10.63 3.26
CA VAL A 150 16.02 10.50 3.70
C VAL A 150 15.82 11.08 5.10
N ARG A 151 16.76 10.81 6.03
CA ARG A 151 16.71 11.40 7.38
C ARG A 151 16.87 12.91 7.35
N PHE A 152 17.85 13.40 6.59
CA PHE A 152 18.10 14.83 6.44
C PHE A 152 16.86 15.57 5.91
N LEU A 153 16.19 15.04 4.89
CA LEU A 153 14.97 15.61 4.34
C LEU A 153 13.81 15.58 5.33
N GLY A 154 13.67 14.49 6.10
CA GLY A 154 12.61 14.38 7.13
C GLY A 154 12.79 15.30 8.33
N GLU A 155 14.02 15.76 8.60
CA GLU A 155 14.31 16.74 9.66
C GLU A 155 14.17 18.19 9.18
N ASN A 156 14.19 18.43 7.86
CA ASN A 156 14.16 19.76 7.25
C ASN A 156 12.96 19.92 6.30
N ASN A 157 11.75 19.92 6.87
CA ASN A 157 10.48 20.02 6.13
C ASN A 157 10.29 21.31 5.31
N GLU A 158 11.20 22.29 5.38
CA GLU A 158 11.15 23.53 4.59
C GLU A 158 11.76 23.38 3.17
N ILE A 159 12.36 22.23 2.86
CA ILE A 159 13.03 21.96 1.56
C ILE A 159 12.11 21.23 0.58
N LEU A 160 10.93 20.76 1.04
CA LEU A 160 9.87 20.13 0.24
C LEU A 160 8.71 21.10 0.04
#